data_AF-A0A221KJA3-F1
#
_entry.id   AF-A0A221KJA3-F1
#
_cell.length_a   1.000
_cell.length_b   1.000
_cell.length_c   1.000
_cell.angle_alpha   90.00
_cell.angle_beta   90.00
_cell.angle_gamma   90.00
#
_symmetry.space_group_name_H-M   'P 1'
#
loop_
_entity.id
_entity.type
_entity.pdbx_description
1 polymer ?
#
loop_
_entity_poly.entity_id
_entity_poly.type
_entity_poly.pdbx_seq_one_letter_code
_entity_poly.pdbx_strand_id
1 'polypeptide(L)'
;MIIGLWWAAKPFISVDYHDGLLYAADALRLLHPDRFKHDLFFHSKTQGNFSIFPWLYSGLIESWGLKPAALGMVIMARTMWVGALLLLARSLRGGVFYLWAVGAMLLLPAGYDSLLAFHYGEAIPTPRCWAEAFGMLALAAYLQQRHVGAACLWVISAAFHPLMALPVGLLLVMMHRFRWGIIAMACGLCLGAAYGGLVPFVGIFQNFDDTWWQLVRSRNGSVLIQNWRVEWWLKPVVLWVLLHLIATTDAREPIRKLAKALAMTLVVCMALWLLACWQRNVLLCQLQLWRVLWLVQLLAPALWISGLKPWRDWDRIDVAHVMAVVTALLGSIWVLNLLIWPAWLLTLPRVREKLQHPMALRWLPIGFGALFLLMIPEKWAIFRTMSQLHAVRDVPGADGVAAASEFLMAAVIVLGIARCMVLARRFSPSLAMGVGWGSAGLVLAFNAWVMSHQIQRATEPLPDVQALQTMIPEKSVVYWSQGHYAAWLYLQRSSYASHRQGAGVMFSRESAVLLAERLGRLRAIGFENVDRGWVIPPVSWGEDVPEGPRSLCADSALDFVIVPEELPDADAIVPSTVSKEFTALSVFRCKPAA
;
A
#
# COMPACT_ATOMS: atom_id res chain seq x y z
N MET A 1 -2.58 -23.54 1.69
CA MET A 1 -2.27 -23.07 3.06
C MET A 1 -1.70 -21.66 3.07
N ILE A 2 -0.47 -21.40 2.60
CA ILE A 2 0.17 -20.07 2.63
C ILE A 2 -0.73 -18.97 2.01
N ILE A 3 -1.28 -19.22 0.83
CA ILE A 3 -2.21 -18.28 0.16
C ILE A 3 -3.44 -17.98 1.04
N GLY A 4 -4.00 -19.00 1.69
CA GLY A 4 -5.14 -18.81 2.60
C GLY A 4 -4.77 -18.01 3.85
N LEU A 5 -3.60 -18.26 4.45
CA LEU A 5 -3.12 -17.46 5.57
C LEU A 5 -2.91 -16.00 5.14
N TRP A 6 -2.29 -15.77 3.98
CA TRP A 6 -2.12 -14.43 3.41
C TRP A 6 -3.45 -13.73 3.10
N TRP A 7 -4.45 -14.48 2.65
CA TRP A 7 -5.78 -13.94 2.42
C TRP A 7 -6.40 -13.41 3.72
N ALA A 8 -6.41 -14.26 4.75
CA ALA A 8 -6.99 -13.96 6.06
C ALA A 8 -6.20 -12.90 6.86
N ALA A 9 -4.89 -12.81 6.68
CA ALA A 9 -4.00 -11.85 7.34
C ALA A 9 -4.27 -10.38 6.99
N LYS A 10 -4.92 -10.14 5.85
CA LYS A 10 -5.23 -8.80 5.35
C LYS A 10 -6.71 -8.76 4.96
N PRO A 11 -7.65 -8.75 5.93
CA PRO A 11 -9.06 -8.73 5.60
C PRO A 11 -9.44 -7.36 5.01
N PHE A 12 -10.47 -7.34 4.17
CA PHE A 12 -11.16 -6.09 3.86
C PHE A 12 -11.74 -5.52 5.17
N ILE A 13 -11.38 -4.28 5.49
CA ILE A 13 -11.87 -3.63 6.70
C ILE A 13 -13.18 -2.92 6.39
N SER A 14 -13.13 -1.96 5.46
CA SER A 14 -14.25 -1.10 5.08
C SER A 14 -13.89 -0.25 3.85
N VAL A 15 -14.89 0.42 3.26
CA VAL A 15 -14.71 1.29 2.08
C VAL A 15 -14.05 2.64 2.43
N ASP A 16 -14.24 3.12 3.65
CA ASP A 16 -13.69 4.39 4.17
C ASP A 16 -12.24 4.25 4.68
N TYR A 17 -11.64 3.07 4.51
CA TYR A 17 -10.27 2.79 4.93
C TYR A 17 -9.24 3.27 3.90
N HIS A 18 -8.29 4.11 4.36
CA HIS A 18 -7.14 4.59 3.59
C HIS A 18 -7.54 5.19 2.22
N ASP A 19 -6.87 4.79 1.14
CA ASP A 19 -7.11 5.30 -0.22
C ASP A 19 -8.43 4.78 -0.79
N GLY A 20 -9.00 3.70 -0.23
CA GLY A 20 -10.28 3.14 -0.67
C GLY A 20 -11.40 4.18 -0.68
N LEU A 21 -11.35 5.10 0.30
CA LEU A 21 -12.27 6.22 0.42
C LEU A 21 -12.16 7.19 -0.77
N LEU A 22 -10.92 7.55 -1.15
CA LEU A 22 -10.66 8.49 -2.25
C LEU A 22 -11.17 7.92 -3.58
N TYR A 23 -10.91 6.63 -3.83
CA TYR A 23 -11.35 5.97 -5.06
C TYR A 23 -12.86 5.70 -5.07
N ALA A 24 -13.47 5.45 -3.92
CA ALA A 24 -14.93 5.39 -3.78
C ALA A 24 -15.58 6.74 -4.10
N ALA A 25 -15.02 7.84 -3.58
CA ALA A 25 -15.51 9.17 -3.87
C ALA A 25 -15.33 9.53 -5.37
N ASP A 26 -14.20 9.18 -5.99
CA ASP A 26 -13.99 9.36 -7.43
C ASP A 26 -15.03 8.58 -8.27
N ALA A 27 -15.39 7.36 -7.85
CA ALA A 27 -16.43 6.56 -8.52
C ALA A 27 -17.83 7.14 -8.31
N LEU A 28 -18.16 7.61 -7.10
CA LEU A 28 -19.43 8.31 -6.81
C LEU A 28 -19.56 9.61 -7.59
N ARG A 29 -18.45 10.34 -7.80
CA ARG A 29 -18.43 11.53 -8.65
C ARG A 29 -18.77 11.21 -10.11
N LEU A 30 -18.38 10.05 -10.63
CA LEU A 30 -18.77 9.66 -11.99
C LEU A 30 -20.28 9.39 -12.08
N LEU A 31 -20.88 8.80 -11.04
CA LEU A 31 -22.33 8.55 -10.99
C LEU A 31 -23.14 9.83 -10.76
N HIS A 32 -22.60 10.76 -9.97
CA HIS A 32 -23.29 11.97 -9.53
C HIS A 32 -22.42 13.23 -9.65
N PRO A 33 -22.02 13.64 -10.88
CA PRO A 33 -21.03 14.70 -11.08
C PRO A 33 -21.44 16.03 -10.46
N ASP A 34 -22.73 16.37 -10.50
CA ASP A 34 -23.25 17.62 -9.93
C ASP A 34 -23.11 17.70 -8.40
N ARG A 35 -23.16 16.58 -7.69
CA ARG A 35 -23.08 16.54 -6.21
C ARG A 35 -21.68 16.85 -5.68
N PHE A 36 -20.66 16.57 -6.50
CA PHE A 36 -19.25 16.65 -6.15
C PHE A 36 -18.50 17.76 -6.89
N LYS A 37 -19.18 18.54 -7.74
CA LYS A 37 -18.58 19.60 -8.58
C LYS A 37 -17.83 20.67 -7.77
N HIS A 38 -18.27 20.94 -6.55
CA HIS A 38 -17.70 21.97 -5.68
C HIS A 38 -16.78 21.40 -4.59
N ASP A 39 -16.48 20.11 -4.65
CA ASP A 39 -15.57 19.48 -3.72
C ASP A 39 -14.12 19.91 -3.96
N LEU A 40 -13.44 20.26 -2.88
CA LEU A 40 -12.04 20.66 -2.90
C LEU A 40 -11.12 19.61 -3.53
N PHE A 41 -11.36 18.33 -3.27
CA PHE A 41 -10.55 17.23 -3.79
C PHE A 41 -10.68 17.08 -5.30
N PHE A 42 -11.86 17.38 -5.84
CA PHE A 42 -12.16 17.29 -7.28
C PHE A 42 -11.98 18.61 -8.03
N HIS A 43 -11.62 19.70 -7.33
CA HIS A 43 -11.33 21.00 -7.93
C HIS A 43 -10.18 20.93 -8.95
N SER A 44 -9.20 20.04 -8.72
CA SER A 44 -8.13 19.75 -9.66
C SER A 44 -8.12 18.27 -10.08
N LYS A 45 -7.22 17.91 -11.01
CA LYS A 45 -7.07 16.52 -11.43
C LYS A 45 -6.61 15.65 -10.25
N THR A 46 -7.39 14.62 -9.95
CA THR A 46 -7.07 13.57 -9.00
C THR A 46 -6.29 12.43 -9.68
N GLN A 47 -5.82 11.47 -8.88
CA GLN A 47 -5.25 10.23 -9.43
C GLN A 47 -6.27 9.44 -10.27
N GLY A 48 -7.56 9.54 -9.94
CA GLY A 48 -8.65 8.90 -10.69
C GLY A 48 -8.76 9.36 -12.14
N ASN A 49 -8.33 10.58 -12.46
CA ASN A 49 -8.32 11.08 -13.85
C ASN A 49 -7.35 10.35 -14.78
N PHE A 50 -6.39 9.60 -14.23
CA PHE A 50 -5.40 8.85 -15.00
C PHE A 50 -5.59 7.33 -14.86
N SER A 51 -6.78 6.89 -14.43
CA SER A 51 -7.08 5.50 -14.14
C SER A 51 -8.42 5.08 -14.73
N ILE A 52 -8.50 3.86 -15.24
CA ILE A 52 -9.79 3.22 -15.61
C ILE A 52 -10.56 2.69 -14.39
N PHE A 53 -9.93 2.67 -13.21
CA PHE A 53 -10.49 2.06 -12.00
C PHE A 53 -11.79 2.72 -11.53
N PRO A 54 -11.92 4.07 -11.44
CA PRO A 54 -13.16 4.70 -11.00
C PRO A 54 -14.35 4.34 -11.89
N TRP A 55 -14.13 4.17 -13.20
CA TRP A 55 -15.19 3.77 -14.15
C TRP A 55 -15.70 2.35 -13.85
N LEU A 56 -14.77 1.39 -13.72
CA LEU A 56 -15.13 0.02 -13.34
C LEU A 56 -15.83 -0.02 -11.98
N TYR A 57 -15.32 0.73 -11.02
CA TYR A 57 -15.88 0.78 -9.68
C TYR A 57 -17.27 1.42 -9.68
N SER A 58 -17.49 2.50 -10.44
CA SER A 58 -18.78 3.17 -10.55
C SER A 58 -19.88 2.24 -11.08
N GLY A 59 -19.60 1.42 -12.11
CA GLY A 59 -20.58 0.46 -12.63
C GLY A 59 -20.94 -0.64 -11.63
N LEU A 60 -19.98 -1.07 -10.80
CA LEU A 60 -20.26 -2.01 -9.71
C LEU A 60 -21.04 -1.35 -8.57
N ILE A 61 -20.75 -0.08 -8.24
CA ILE A 61 -21.50 0.67 -7.24
C ILE A 61 -22.96 0.84 -7.67
N GLU A 62 -23.20 1.16 -8.95
CA GLU A 62 -24.55 1.26 -9.52
C GLU A 62 -25.31 -0.07 -9.43
N SER A 63 -24.62 -1.20 -9.66
CA SER A 63 -25.24 -2.52 -9.68
C SER A 63 -25.44 -3.15 -8.29
N TRP A 64 -24.47 -3.01 -7.39
CA TRP A 64 -24.39 -3.76 -6.12
C TRP A 64 -24.42 -2.87 -4.87
N GLY A 65 -24.41 -1.55 -5.04
CA GLY A 65 -24.22 -0.60 -3.96
C GLY A 65 -22.76 -0.46 -3.54
N LEU A 66 -22.48 0.58 -2.76
CA LEU A 66 -21.11 1.01 -2.45
C LEU A 66 -20.25 -0.06 -1.75
N LYS A 67 -20.75 -0.60 -0.63
CA LYS A 67 -19.99 -1.54 0.21
C LYS A 67 -19.78 -2.91 -0.46
N PRO A 68 -20.81 -3.56 -1.07
CA PRO A 68 -20.60 -4.82 -1.78
C PRO A 68 -19.69 -4.66 -3.00
N ALA A 69 -19.80 -3.55 -3.75
CA ALA A 69 -18.88 -3.24 -4.84
C ALA A 69 -17.43 -3.13 -4.35
N ALA A 70 -17.20 -2.46 -3.20
CA ALA A 70 -15.87 -2.33 -2.60
C ALA A 70 -15.23 -3.70 -2.31
N LEU A 71 -16.00 -4.58 -1.66
CA LEU A 71 -15.55 -5.94 -1.35
C LEU A 71 -15.31 -6.75 -2.64
N GLY A 72 -16.21 -6.66 -3.62
CA GLY A 72 -16.08 -7.31 -4.91
C GLY A 72 -14.80 -6.90 -5.63
N MET A 73 -14.50 -5.60 -5.69
CA MET A 73 -13.27 -5.06 -6.27
C MET A 73 -12.02 -5.64 -5.58
N VAL A 74 -12.02 -5.74 -4.25
CA VAL A 74 -10.91 -6.33 -3.49
C VAL A 74 -10.75 -7.82 -3.79
N ILE A 75 -11.83 -8.60 -3.79
CA ILE A 75 -11.79 -10.05 -4.06
C ILE A 75 -11.27 -10.31 -5.48
N MET A 76 -11.77 -9.57 -6.48
CA MET A 76 -11.34 -9.70 -7.87
C MET A 76 -9.85 -9.35 -8.02
N ALA A 77 -9.42 -8.20 -7.48
CA ALA A 77 -8.03 -7.76 -7.56
C ALA A 77 -7.07 -8.77 -6.93
N ARG A 78 -7.37 -9.23 -5.71
CA ARG A 78 -6.49 -10.16 -4.98
C ARG A 78 -6.45 -11.55 -5.60
N THR A 79 -7.57 -12.04 -6.14
CA THR A 79 -7.59 -13.30 -6.90
C THR A 79 -6.69 -13.19 -8.13
N MET A 80 -6.83 -12.10 -8.90
CA MET A 80 -5.98 -11.86 -10.07
C MET A 80 -4.51 -11.71 -9.67
N TRP A 81 -4.23 -11.03 -8.56
CA TRP A 81 -2.89 -10.85 -8.02
C TRP A 81 -2.22 -12.18 -7.65
N VAL A 82 -2.94 -13.09 -6.97
CA VAL A 82 -2.43 -14.43 -6.64
C VAL A 82 -2.20 -15.26 -7.92
N GLY A 83 -3.11 -15.20 -8.89
CA GLY A 83 -2.93 -15.87 -10.18
C GLY A 83 -1.67 -15.36 -10.90
N ALA A 84 -1.47 -14.06 -10.94
CA ALA A 84 -0.30 -13.41 -11.53
C ALA A 84 1.00 -13.78 -10.80
N LEU A 85 0.97 -13.83 -9.47
CA LEU A 85 2.09 -14.27 -8.63
C LEU A 85 2.52 -15.69 -8.97
N LEU A 86 1.56 -16.63 -9.07
CA LEU A 86 1.81 -18.03 -9.39
C LEU A 86 2.45 -18.19 -10.78
N LEU A 87 1.93 -17.46 -11.78
CA LEU A 87 2.45 -17.48 -13.14
C LEU A 87 3.86 -16.87 -13.22
N LEU A 88 4.09 -15.76 -12.53
CA LEU A 88 5.40 -15.12 -12.42
C LEU A 88 6.40 -16.06 -11.74
N ALA A 89 6.08 -16.62 -10.57
CA ALA A 89 6.97 -17.53 -9.87
C ALA A 89 7.33 -18.76 -10.73
N ARG A 90 6.35 -19.34 -11.44
CA ARG A 90 6.58 -20.46 -12.37
C ARG A 90 7.51 -20.08 -13.53
N SER A 91 7.47 -18.82 -13.98
CA SER A 91 8.39 -18.31 -15.00
C SER A 91 9.82 -18.10 -14.49
N LEU A 92 10.00 -17.90 -13.18
CA LEU A 92 11.34 -17.78 -12.56
C LEU A 92 12.03 -19.13 -12.36
N ARG A 93 11.27 -20.16 -11.96
CA ARG A 93 11.83 -21.50 -11.73
C ARG A 93 10.78 -22.58 -11.94
N GLY A 94 11.14 -23.67 -12.61
CA GLY A 94 10.28 -24.84 -12.75
C GLY A 94 10.23 -25.72 -11.49
N GLY A 95 9.46 -26.82 -11.57
CA GLY A 95 9.39 -27.85 -10.53
C GLY A 95 8.65 -27.40 -9.28
N VAL A 96 9.05 -27.90 -8.10
CA VAL A 96 8.43 -27.50 -6.81
C VAL A 96 8.99 -26.17 -6.29
N PHE A 97 10.12 -25.70 -6.80
CA PHE A 97 10.82 -24.53 -6.28
C PHE A 97 10.08 -23.21 -6.52
N TYR A 98 9.19 -23.10 -7.52
CA TYR A 98 8.37 -21.89 -7.64
C TYR A 98 7.45 -21.70 -6.43
N LEU A 99 7.02 -22.78 -5.75
CA LEU A 99 6.21 -22.66 -4.54
C LEU A 99 7.00 -22.02 -3.39
N TRP A 100 8.32 -22.17 -3.38
CA TRP A 100 9.20 -21.49 -2.44
C TRP A 100 9.31 -20.01 -2.77
N ALA A 101 9.41 -19.66 -4.06
CA ALA A 101 9.35 -18.27 -4.51
C ALA A 101 8.01 -17.61 -4.13
N VAL A 102 6.88 -18.30 -4.35
CA VAL A 102 5.55 -17.87 -3.90
C VAL A 102 5.51 -17.68 -2.39
N GLY A 103 6.06 -18.63 -1.63
CA GLY A 103 6.20 -18.53 -0.19
C GLY A 103 6.97 -17.28 0.24
N ALA A 104 8.15 -17.05 -0.33
CA ALA A 104 8.96 -15.86 -0.03
C ALA A 104 8.20 -14.56 -0.36
N MET A 105 7.53 -14.48 -1.50
CA MET A 105 6.75 -13.31 -1.91
C MET A 105 5.56 -13.02 -0.98
N LEU A 106 4.92 -14.06 -0.44
CA LEU A 106 3.73 -13.91 0.42
C LEU A 106 4.08 -13.71 1.90
N LEU A 107 5.18 -14.31 2.37
CA LEU A 107 5.51 -14.41 3.79
C LEU A 107 6.50 -13.34 4.27
N LEU A 108 7.28 -12.74 3.36
CA LEU A 108 8.16 -11.62 3.71
C LEU A 108 7.38 -10.31 3.83
N PRO A 109 7.92 -9.30 4.52
CA PRO A 109 7.21 -8.06 4.78
C PRO A 109 6.73 -7.47 3.46
N ALA A 110 5.48 -7.04 3.41
CA ALA A 110 4.89 -6.50 2.18
C ALA A 110 4.99 -4.98 2.09
N GLY A 111 5.26 -4.30 3.21
CA GLY A 111 5.29 -2.85 3.31
C GLY A 111 6.55 -2.26 2.69
N TYR A 112 6.40 -1.27 1.80
CA TYR A 112 7.48 -0.72 0.98
C TYR A 112 7.65 0.81 1.08
N ASP A 113 6.99 1.45 2.04
CA ASP A 113 7.15 2.87 2.38
C ASP A 113 7.67 3.08 3.82
N SER A 114 7.85 4.33 4.23
CA SER A 114 8.39 4.69 5.55
C SER A 114 7.39 4.65 6.70
N LEU A 115 6.08 4.63 6.41
CA LEU A 115 5.04 4.58 7.42
C LEU A 115 4.31 3.23 7.47
N LEU A 116 4.74 2.24 6.66
CA LEU A 116 3.98 1.01 6.44
C LEU A 116 2.53 1.29 6.01
N ALA A 117 2.32 2.38 5.26
CA ALA A 117 1.03 2.74 4.68
C ALA A 117 0.77 2.00 3.37
N PHE A 118 1.84 1.58 2.67
CA PHE A 118 1.77 0.96 1.35
C PHE A 118 2.35 -0.44 1.35
N HIS A 119 1.52 -1.41 1.05
CA HIS A 119 1.88 -2.82 0.86
C HIS A 119 1.50 -3.28 -0.54
N TYR A 120 2.19 -4.30 -1.04
CA TYR A 120 1.71 -5.00 -2.24
C TYR A 120 0.59 -5.99 -1.86
N GLY A 121 -0.29 -6.25 -2.83
CA GLY A 121 -1.41 -7.18 -2.68
C GLY A 121 -2.38 -6.81 -1.55
N GLU A 122 -2.65 -5.52 -1.39
CA GLU A 122 -3.54 -5.00 -0.35
C GLU A 122 -5.01 -5.40 -0.52
N ALA A 123 -5.74 -5.43 0.60
CA ALA A 123 -7.17 -5.67 0.67
C ALA A 123 -7.97 -4.36 0.77
N ILE A 124 -7.61 -3.39 -0.07
CA ILE A 124 -8.23 -2.06 -0.15
C ILE A 124 -8.69 -1.86 -1.60
N PRO A 125 -9.90 -1.34 -1.85
CA PRO A 125 -10.42 -1.13 -3.21
C PRO A 125 -9.67 0.03 -3.90
N THR A 126 -8.46 -0.26 -4.38
CA THR A 126 -7.58 0.69 -5.06
C THR A 126 -7.10 0.09 -6.39
N PRO A 127 -6.69 0.93 -7.37
CA PRO A 127 -6.10 0.46 -8.61
C PRO A 127 -4.73 -0.21 -8.43
N ARG A 128 -4.06 -0.06 -7.27
CA ARG A 128 -2.69 -0.55 -7.05
C ARG A 128 -2.59 -2.06 -7.21
N CYS A 129 -3.46 -2.82 -6.56
CA CYS A 129 -3.46 -4.29 -6.61
C CYS A 129 -3.68 -4.83 -8.04
N TRP A 130 -4.53 -4.17 -8.83
CA TRP A 130 -4.76 -4.48 -10.25
C TRP A 130 -3.52 -4.21 -11.09
N ALA A 131 -2.90 -3.05 -10.92
CA ALA A 131 -1.69 -2.67 -11.64
C ALA A 131 -0.51 -3.61 -11.31
N GLU A 132 -0.34 -3.99 -10.05
CA GLU A 132 0.66 -4.97 -9.61
C GLU A 132 0.44 -6.32 -10.30
N ALA A 133 -0.80 -6.83 -10.31
CA ALA A 133 -1.14 -8.10 -10.93
C ALA A 133 -0.85 -8.12 -12.44
N PHE A 134 -1.29 -7.10 -13.19
CA PHE A 134 -0.96 -6.99 -14.61
C PHE A 134 0.53 -6.75 -14.85
N GLY A 135 1.22 -6.04 -13.97
CA GLY A 135 2.67 -5.85 -14.02
C GLY A 135 3.44 -7.16 -13.83
N MET A 136 3.01 -8.01 -12.91
CA MET A 136 3.55 -9.36 -12.72
C MET A 136 3.30 -10.25 -13.94
N LEU A 137 2.09 -10.21 -14.51
CA LEU A 137 1.77 -10.94 -15.75
C LEU A 137 2.61 -10.46 -16.93
N ALA A 138 2.84 -9.15 -17.05
CA ALA A 138 3.71 -8.57 -18.08
C ALA A 138 5.13 -9.11 -17.96
N LEU A 139 5.68 -9.15 -16.74
CA LEU A 139 6.99 -9.73 -16.49
C LEU A 139 7.03 -11.23 -16.78
N ALA A 140 6.02 -11.98 -16.36
CA ALA A 140 5.91 -13.41 -16.64
C ALA A 140 5.88 -13.70 -18.16
N ALA A 141 5.10 -12.92 -18.92
CA ALA A 141 5.04 -13.00 -20.38
C ALA A 141 6.39 -12.65 -21.02
N TYR A 142 7.08 -11.62 -20.53
CA TYR A 142 8.39 -11.23 -21.02
C TYR A 142 9.43 -12.34 -20.80
N LEU A 143 9.46 -12.96 -19.62
CA LEU A 143 10.35 -14.07 -19.30
C LEU A 143 10.08 -15.31 -20.16
N GLN A 144 8.84 -15.47 -20.62
CA GLN A 144 8.43 -16.49 -21.60
C GLN A 144 8.65 -16.08 -23.07
N GLN A 145 9.41 -15.01 -23.32
CA GLN A 145 9.70 -14.48 -24.67
C GLN A 145 8.46 -13.97 -25.44
N ARG A 146 7.35 -13.66 -24.74
CA ARG A 146 6.11 -13.11 -25.33
C ARG A 146 6.09 -11.58 -25.21
N HIS A 147 6.99 -10.90 -25.92
CA HIS A 147 7.21 -9.46 -25.74
C HIS A 147 6.00 -8.58 -26.06
N VAL A 148 5.21 -8.92 -27.08
CA VAL A 148 3.98 -8.19 -27.42
C VAL A 148 2.95 -8.35 -26.30
N GLY A 149 2.75 -9.57 -25.80
CA GLY A 149 1.87 -9.83 -24.67
C GLY A 149 2.33 -9.08 -23.40
N ALA A 150 3.64 -9.03 -23.15
CA ALA A 150 4.20 -8.26 -22.05
C ALA A 150 3.91 -6.76 -22.17
N ALA A 151 4.07 -6.19 -23.38
CA ALA A 151 3.76 -4.79 -23.64
C ALA A 151 2.26 -4.49 -23.43
N CYS A 152 1.36 -5.32 -23.96
CA CYS A 152 -0.08 -5.16 -23.77
C CYS A 152 -0.47 -5.23 -22.28
N LEU A 153 0.04 -6.21 -21.54
CA LEU A 153 -0.22 -6.35 -20.10
C LEU A 153 0.34 -5.17 -19.28
N TRP A 154 1.51 -4.64 -19.67
CA TRP A 154 2.06 -3.43 -19.07
C TRP A 154 1.19 -2.19 -19.35
N VAL A 155 0.67 -2.03 -20.57
CA VAL A 155 -0.27 -0.95 -20.90
C VAL A 155 -1.54 -1.05 -20.05
N ILE A 156 -2.09 -2.25 -19.86
CA ILE A 156 -3.25 -2.46 -18.98
C ILE A 156 -2.88 -2.10 -17.52
N SER A 157 -1.71 -2.51 -17.04
CA SER A 157 -1.20 -2.12 -15.72
C SER A 157 -1.13 -0.59 -15.58
N ALA A 158 -0.62 0.11 -16.58
CA ALA A 158 -0.53 1.57 -16.61
C ALA A 158 -1.91 2.23 -16.67
N ALA A 159 -2.87 1.65 -17.39
CA ALA A 159 -4.26 2.13 -17.45
C ALA A 159 -4.96 2.04 -16.07
N PHE A 160 -4.61 1.06 -15.23
CA PHE A 160 -5.06 1.02 -13.84
C PHE A 160 -4.30 2.02 -12.97
N HIS A 161 -2.97 1.99 -12.99
CA HIS A 161 -2.16 2.87 -12.13
C HIS A 161 -0.79 3.17 -12.75
N PRO A 162 -0.60 4.36 -13.39
CA PRO A 162 0.65 4.70 -14.07
C PRO A 162 1.88 4.62 -13.17
N LEU A 163 1.80 5.13 -11.94
CA LEU A 163 2.93 5.13 -11.00
C LEU A 163 3.37 3.72 -10.56
N MET A 164 2.45 2.76 -10.46
CA MET A 164 2.78 1.37 -10.12
C MET A 164 3.34 0.61 -11.32
N ALA A 165 2.84 0.91 -12.52
CA ALA A 165 3.28 0.29 -13.77
C ALA A 165 4.63 0.81 -14.27
N LEU A 166 4.99 2.05 -13.94
CA LEU A 166 6.22 2.69 -14.41
C LEU A 166 7.50 1.89 -14.05
N PRO A 167 7.72 1.43 -12.80
CA PRO A 167 8.85 0.56 -12.47
C PRO A 167 8.90 -0.75 -13.28
N VAL A 168 7.74 -1.34 -13.59
CA VAL A 168 7.66 -2.56 -14.41
C VAL A 168 8.08 -2.26 -15.84
N GLY A 169 7.57 -1.19 -16.43
CA GLY A 169 7.95 -0.74 -17.76
C GLY A 169 9.45 -0.47 -17.87
N LEU A 170 10.02 0.24 -16.88
CA LEU A 170 11.45 0.49 -16.82
C LEU A 170 12.26 -0.81 -16.73
N LEU A 171 11.83 -1.77 -15.90
CA LEU A 171 12.47 -3.09 -15.82
C LEU A 171 12.45 -3.81 -17.18
N LEU A 172 11.31 -3.87 -17.86
CA LEU A 172 11.18 -4.49 -19.18
C LEU A 172 12.10 -3.82 -20.20
N VAL A 173 12.19 -2.48 -20.19
CA VAL A 173 13.13 -1.73 -21.03
C VAL A 173 14.58 -2.07 -20.69
N MET A 174 14.96 -2.14 -19.41
CA MET A 174 16.33 -2.48 -18.98
C MET A 174 16.78 -3.88 -19.41
N MET A 175 15.82 -4.80 -19.57
CA MET A 175 16.03 -6.15 -20.08
C MET A 175 16.03 -6.22 -21.62
N HIS A 176 15.63 -5.16 -22.31
CA HIS A 176 15.53 -5.14 -23.76
C HIS A 176 16.86 -4.75 -24.44
N ARG A 177 17.13 -5.32 -25.61
CA ARG A 177 18.40 -5.08 -26.35
C ARG A 177 18.58 -3.63 -26.81
N PHE A 178 17.48 -2.94 -27.13
CA PHE A 178 17.47 -1.55 -27.60
C PHE A 178 17.17 -0.53 -26.50
N ARG A 179 17.43 -0.87 -25.23
CA ARG A 179 17.06 -0.06 -24.06
C ARG A 179 17.41 1.41 -24.19
N TRP A 180 18.60 1.75 -24.66
CA TRP A 180 19.04 3.15 -24.77
C TRP A 180 18.27 3.94 -25.82
N GLY A 181 17.92 3.30 -26.95
CA GLY A 181 17.08 3.94 -27.97
C GLY A 181 15.64 4.16 -27.47
N ILE A 182 15.07 3.18 -26.75
CA ILE A 182 13.74 3.32 -26.15
C ILE A 182 13.73 4.42 -25.08
N ILE A 183 14.76 4.46 -24.21
CA ILE A 183 14.90 5.50 -23.19
C ILE A 183 15.05 6.87 -23.84
N ALA A 184 15.93 7.02 -24.84
CA ALA A 184 16.14 8.28 -25.54
C ALA A 184 14.84 8.76 -26.22
N MET A 185 14.11 7.86 -26.88
CA MET A 185 12.82 8.15 -27.49
C MET A 185 11.78 8.58 -26.44
N ALA A 186 11.65 7.83 -25.33
CA ALA A 186 10.72 8.17 -24.26
C ALA A 186 11.06 9.53 -23.63
N CYS A 187 12.34 9.79 -23.34
CA CYS A 187 12.80 11.09 -22.86
C CYS A 187 12.51 12.21 -23.88
N GLY A 188 12.78 11.99 -25.15
CA GLY A 188 12.49 12.94 -26.22
C GLY A 188 11.00 13.26 -26.34
N LEU A 189 10.13 12.25 -26.25
CA LEU A 189 8.67 12.43 -26.24
C LEU A 189 8.20 13.18 -25.00
N CYS A 190 8.70 12.84 -23.81
CA CYS A 190 8.38 13.54 -22.57
C CYS A 190 8.82 15.01 -22.63
N LEU A 191 10.03 15.28 -23.14
CA LEU A 191 10.54 16.65 -23.30
C LEU A 191 9.77 17.42 -24.37
N GLY A 192 9.42 16.80 -25.50
CA GLY A 192 8.58 17.39 -26.52
C GLY A 192 7.19 17.74 -25.99
N ALA A 193 6.57 16.84 -25.23
CA ALA A 193 5.29 17.07 -24.56
C ALA A 193 5.37 18.19 -23.52
N ALA A 194 6.45 18.23 -22.73
CA ALA A 194 6.71 19.29 -21.77
C ALA A 194 6.88 20.66 -22.44
N TYR A 195 7.65 20.71 -23.54
CA TYR A 195 7.84 21.93 -24.33
C TYR A 195 6.54 22.40 -24.98
N GLY A 196 5.68 21.46 -25.40
CA GLY A 196 4.31 21.75 -25.86
C GLY A 196 3.32 22.12 -24.75
N GLY A 197 3.75 22.25 -23.49
CA GLY A 197 2.89 22.65 -22.37
C GLY A 197 1.91 21.57 -21.89
N LEU A 198 2.11 20.30 -22.26
CA LEU A 198 1.20 19.22 -21.90
C LEU A 198 1.37 18.84 -20.42
N VAL A 199 0.27 18.88 -19.66
CA VAL A 199 0.21 18.39 -18.27
C VAL A 199 0.10 16.86 -18.26
N PRO A 200 0.88 16.13 -17.44
CA PRO A 200 1.76 16.63 -16.37
C PRO A 200 3.21 16.91 -16.77
N PHE A 201 3.60 16.69 -18.03
CA PHE A 201 5.00 16.76 -18.48
C PHE A 201 5.67 18.12 -18.30
N VAL A 202 4.93 19.23 -18.40
CA VAL A 202 5.44 20.58 -18.12
C VAL A 202 6.10 20.71 -16.74
N GLY A 203 5.68 19.86 -15.78
CA GLY A 203 6.25 19.81 -14.44
C GLY A 203 7.74 19.43 -14.39
N ILE A 204 8.33 18.95 -15.49
CA ILE A 204 9.78 18.71 -15.57
C ILE A 204 10.58 20.01 -15.45
N PHE A 205 10.02 21.13 -15.92
CA PHE A 205 10.64 22.46 -15.87
C PHE A 205 10.19 23.28 -14.65
N GLN A 206 9.35 22.69 -13.78
CA GLN A 206 8.78 23.38 -12.61
C GLN A 206 9.36 22.82 -11.32
N ASN A 207 9.57 23.71 -10.36
CA ASN A 207 9.88 23.35 -8.98
C ASN A 207 8.75 23.82 -8.05
N PHE A 208 8.56 23.13 -6.94
CA PHE A 208 7.68 23.60 -5.88
C PHE A 208 8.22 24.92 -5.32
N ASP A 209 7.41 25.98 -5.31
CA ASP A 209 7.69 27.17 -4.50
C ASP A 209 7.64 26.83 -3.01
N ASP A 210 8.19 27.72 -2.18
CA ASP A 210 8.33 27.47 -0.74
C ASP A 210 6.99 27.18 -0.05
N THR A 211 5.95 27.94 -0.39
CA THR A 211 4.60 27.74 0.17
C THR A 211 4.08 26.35 -0.20
N TRP A 212 4.11 26.01 -1.50
CA TRP A 212 3.61 24.71 -1.94
C TRP A 212 4.42 23.55 -1.35
N TRP A 213 5.75 23.67 -1.29
CA TRP A 213 6.63 22.65 -0.72
C TRP A 213 6.36 22.41 0.77
N GLN A 214 6.12 23.46 1.57
CA GLN A 214 5.76 23.32 2.98
C GLN A 214 4.42 22.58 3.17
N LEU A 215 3.45 22.84 2.29
CA LEU A 215 2.17 22.13 2.31
C LEU A 215 2.34 20.66 1.94
N VAL A 216 3.14 20.35 0.92
CA VAL A 216 3.48 18.96 0.57
C VAL A 216 4.20 18.27 1.72
N ARG A 217 5.17 18.93 2.36
CA ARG A 217 5.91 18.35 3.49
C ARG A 217 5.04 18.06 4.70
N SER A 218 4.09 18.94 5.00
CA SER A 218 3.19 18.77 6.16
C SER A 218 2.10 17.73 5.91
N ARG A 219 1.56 17.61 4.68
CA ARG A 219 0.43 16.73 4.38
C ARG A 219 0.82 15.38 3.76
N ASN A 220 1.81 15.39 2.87
CA ASN A 220 2.28 14.22 2.14
C ASN A 220 3.72 13.87 2.50
N GLY A 221 4.17 14.21 3.72
CA GLY A 221 5.56 14.06 4.13
C GLY A 221 6.13 12.65 3.92
N SER A 222 5.32 11.60 4.02
CA SER A 222 5.74 10.21 3.80
C SER A 222 6.27 9.91 2.40
N VAL A 223 5.86 10.68 1.38
CA VAL A 223 6.36 10.51 0.00
C VAL A 223 7.68 11.24 -0.24
N LEU A 224 8.15 12.00 0.75
CA LEU A 224 9.38 12.76 0.71
C LEU A 224 10.48 12.03 1.46
N ILE A 225 11.62 11.95 0.82
CA ILE A 225 12.76 11.19 1.32
C ILE A 225 13.32 11.74 2.63
N GLN A 226 13.16 13.06 2.87
CA GLN A 226 13.61 13.75 4.07
C GLN A 226 12.88 13.29 5.34
N ASN A 227 11.71 12.68 5.21
CA ASN A 227 10.93 12.18 6.36
C ASN A 227 11.10 10.67 6.57
N TRP A 228 11.95 10.00 5.78
CA TRP A 228 12.24 8.59 5.94
C TRP A 228 13.33 8.38 7.00
N ARG A 229 13.04 7.54 7.99
CA ARG A 229 14.02 7.09 8.99
C ARG A 229 15.13 6.25 8.35
N VAL A 230 16.31 6.21 8.96
CA VAL A 230 17.51 5.50 8.45
C VAL A 230 17.22 4.01 8.20
N GLU A 231 16.49 3.36 9.09
CA GLU A 231 16.04 1.98 8.96
C GLU A 231 15.29 1.71 7.64
N TRP A 232 14.48 2.67 7.17
CA TRP A 232 13.76 2.56 5.88
C TRP A 232 14.67 2.77 4.68
N TRP A 233 15.73 3.57 4.83
CA TRP A 233 16.76 3.74 3.81
C TRP A 233 17.62 2.51 3.60
N LEU A 234 17.86 1.75 4.66
CA LEU A 234 18.67 0.53 4.58
C LEU A 234 17.96 -0.59 3.84
N LYS A 235 16.63 -0.60 3.81
CA LYS A 235 15.87 -1.66 3.14
C LYS A 235 16.11 -1.72 1.62
N PRO A 236 16.03 -0.61 0.86
CA PRO A 236 16.51 -0.57 -0.52
C PRO A 236 17.96 -1.05 -0.69
N VAL A 237 18.85 -0.72 0.26
CA VAL A 237 20.26 -1.16 0.21
C VAL A 237 20.37 -2.68 0.40
N VAL A 238 19.67 -3.26 1.38
CA VAL A 238 19.59 -4.71 1.58
C VAL A 238 19.11 -5.42 0.31
N LEU A 239 18.03 -4.91 -0.29
CA LEU A 239 17.48 -5.46 -1.53
C LEU A 239 18.45 -5.34 -2.70
N TRP A 240 19.17 -4.21 -2.81
CA TRP A 240 20.20 -4.03 -3.82
C TRP A 240 21.38 -5.00 -3.65
N VAL A 241 21.89 -5.18 -2.43
CA VAL A 241 22.97 -6.14 -2.12
C VAL A 241 22.51 -7.56 -2.46
N LEU A 242 21.28 -7.92 -2.12
CA LEU A 242 20.70 -9.22 -2.45
C LEU A 242 20.61 -9.44 -3.97
N LEU A 243 20.16 -8.44 -4.73
CA LEU A 243 20.11 -8.50 -6.19
C LEU A 243 21.50 -8.57 -6.82
N HIS A 244 22.47 -7.82 -6.30
CA HIS A 244 23.86 -7.87 -6.72
C HIS A 244 24.46 -9.26 -6.48
N LEU A 245 24.17 -9.86 -5.32
CA LEU A 245 24.55 -11.23 -5.01
C LEU A 245 24.01 -12.21 -6.07
N ILE A 246 22.70 -12.18 -6.34
CA ILE A 246 22.07 -13.06 -7.33
C ILE A 246 22.67 -12.83 -8.73
N ALA A 247 22.86 -11.56 -9.10
CA ALA A 247 23.43 -11.16 -10.38
C ALA A 247 24.85 -11.68 -10.63
N THR A 248 25.61 -11.96 -9.58
CA THR A 248 27.00 -12.42 -9.63
C THR A 248 27.16 -13.91 -9.36
N THR A 249 26.25 -14.52 -8.61
CA THR A 249 26.39 -15.91 -8.14
C THR A 249 25.44 -16.92 -8.80
N ASP A 250 24.30 -16.50 -9.36
CA ASP A 250 23.35 -17.46 -9.95
C ASP A 250 23.94 -18.08 -11.24
N ALA A 251 23.85 -19.40 -11.37
CA ALA A 251 24.37 -20.13 -12.52
C ALA A 251 23.58 -19.83 -13.81
N ARG A 252 22.29 -19.45 -13.70
CA ARG A 252 21.38 -19.25 -14.83
C ARG A 252 21.46 -17.82 -15.34
N GLU A 253 21.86 -17.68 -16.60
CA GLU A 253 21.99 -16.38 -17.24
C GLU A 253 20.70 -15.53 -17.23
N PRO A 254 19.48 -16.07 -17.49
CA PRO A 254 18.25 -15.26 -17.45
C PRO A 254 17.99 -14.65 -16.07
N ILE A 255 18.25 -15.39 -14.99
CA ILE A 255 18.07 -14.91 -13.62
C ILE A 255 19.09 -13.83 -13.27
N ARG A 256 20.36 -14.02 -13.66
CA ARG A 256 21.39 -12.97 -13.50
C ARG A 256 21.01 -11.69 -14.24
N LYS A 257 20.54 -11.80 -15.50
CA LYS A 257 20.11 -10.64 -16.30
C LYS A 257 18.94 -9.91 -15.66
N LEU A 258 17.93 -10.64 -15.19
CA LEU A 258 16.79 -10.07 -14.48
C LEU A 258 17.23 -9.37 -13.18
N ALA A 259 18.07 -10.01 -12.36
CA ALA A 259 18.57 -9.42 -11.12
C ALA A 259 19.38 -8.13 -11.38
N LYS A 260 20.24 -8.12 -12.41
CA LYS A 260 20.98 -6.92 -12.84
C LYS A 260 20.03 -5.81 -13.29
N ALA A 261 19.05 -6.13 -14.14
CA ALA A 261 18.08 -5.16 -14.64
C ALA A 261 17.23 -4.57 -13.51
N LEU A 262 16.81 -5.40 -12.55
CA LEU A 262 16.05 -4.97 -11.38
C LEU A 262 16.90 -4.11 -10.43
N ALA A 263 18.16 -4.46 -10.20
CA ALA A 263 19.08 -3.64 -9.41
C ALA A 263 19.33 -2.26 -10.05
N MET A 264 19.52 -2.20 -11.37
CA MET A 264 19.65 -0.93 -12.10
C MET A 264 18.35 -0.11 -12.03
N THR A 265 17.19 -0.76 -12.21
CA THR A 265 15.87 -0.11 -12.11
C THR A 265 15.68 0.52 -10.73
N LEU A 266 16.02 -0.21 -9.66
CA LEU A 266 16.01 0.29 -8.29
C LEU A 266 16.90 1.53 -8.15
N VAL A 267 18.17 1.44 -8.56
CA VAL A 267 19.13 2.55 -8.43
C VAL A 267 18.67 3.78 -9.19
N VAL A 268 18.22 3.63 -10.44
CA VAL A 268 17.75 4.74 -11.27
C VAL A 268 16.53 5.41 -10.64
N CYS A 269 15.51 4.64 -10.25
CA CYS A 269 14.30 5.18 -9.63
C CYS A 269 14.60 5.89 -8.30
N MET A 270 15.41 5.29 -7.43
CA MET A 270 15.76 5.88 -6.14
C MET A 270 16.64 7.11 -6.29
N ALA A 271 17.60 7.12 -7.21
CA ALA A 271 18.45 8.28 -7.49
C ALA A 271 17.64 9.44 -8.06
N LEU A 272 16.75 9.18 -9.02
CA LEU A 272 15.86 10.20 -9.59
C LEU A 272 14.87 10.74 -8.55
N TRP A 273 14.34 9.88 -7.66
CA TRP A 273 13.49 10.32 -6.56
C TRP A 273 14.24 11.18 -5.53
N LEU A 274 15.46 10.81 -5.17
CA LEU A 274 16.32 11.62 -4.30
C LEU A 274 16.59 12.99 -4.93
N LEU A 275 16.95 13.00 -6.22
CA LEU A 275 17.15 14.23 -6.98
C LEU A 275 15.88 15.08 -7.02
N ALA A 276 14.72 14.46 -7.23
CA ALA A 276 13.42 15.13 -7.21
C ALA A 276 13.16 15.85 -5.89
N CYS A 277 13.39 15.15 -4.77
CA CYS A 277 13.18 15.68 -3.43
C CYS A 277 14.18 16.79 -3.10
N TRP A 278 15.42 16.69 -3.59
CA TRP A 278 16.46 17.71 -3.41
C TRP A 278 16.13 18.98 -4.20
N GLN A 279 15.87 18.83 -5.50
CA GLN A 279 15.59 19.97 -6.39
C GLN A 279 14.16 20.50 -6.24
N ARG A 280 13.31 19.81 -5.47
CA ARG A 280 11.87 20.08 -5.36
C ARG A 280 11.22 20.11 -6.75
N ASN A 281 11.62 19.21 -7.64
CA ASN A 281 11.05 19.14 -8.98
C ASN A 281 9.61 18.60 -8.93
N VAL A 282 8.67 19.29 -9.59
CA VAL A 282 7.24 18.98 -9.50
C VAL A 282 6.94 17.60 -10.09
N LEU A 283 7.30 17.37 -11.36
CA LEU A 283 6.96 16.12 -12.03
C LEU A 283 7.67 14.93 -11.38
N LEU A 284 8.97 15.02 -11.13
CA LEU A 284 9.73 13.88 -10.59
C LEU A 284 9.25 13.48 -9.18
N CYS A 285 8.82 14.44 -8.35
CA CYS A 285 8.18 14.13 -7.06
C CYS A 285 6.80 13.48 -7.26
N GLN A 286 5.98 13.99 -8.18
CA GLN A 286 4.66 13.43 -8.51
C GLN A 286 4.73 12.01 -9.07
N LEU A 287 5.83 11.65 -9.75
CA LEU A 287 6.07 10.29 -10.24
C LEU A 287 6.29 9.27 -9.11
N GLN A 288 6.62 9.72 -7.89
CA GLN A 288 6.80 8.88 -6.70
C GLN A 288 7.67 7.64 -7.00
N LEU A 289 8.85 7.83 -7.63
CA LEU A 289 9.65 6.73 -8.17
C LEU A 289 10.14 5.72 -7.11
N TRP A 290 10.09 6.06 -5.81
CA TRP A 290 10.27 5.12 -4.71
C TRP A 290 9.29 3.93 -4.75
N ARG A 291 8.16 4.05 -5.46
CA ARG A 291 7.24 2.92 -5.70
C ARG A 291 7.91 1.73 -6.37
N VAL A 292 9.09 1.88 -7.00
CA VAL A 292 9.92 0.74 -7.45
C VAL A 292 10.10 -0.34 -6.36
N LEU A 293 10.04 0.04 -5.08
CA LEU A 293 10.21 -0.86 -3.95
C LEU A 293 9.13 -1.96 -3.88
N TRP A 294 7.89 -1.74 -4.34
CA TRP A 294 6.88 -2.81 -4.38
C TRP A 294 7.37 -3.99 -5.23
N LEU A 295 7.97 -3.68 -6.39
CA LEU A 295 8.45 -4.66 -7.36
C LEU A 295 9.72 -5.34 -6.87
N VAL A 296 10.66 -4.56 -6.33
CA VAL A 296 11.95 -5.05 -5.84
C VAL A 296 11.77 -5.93 -4.61
N GLN A 297 10.93 -5.51 -3.67
CA GLN A 297 10.67 -6.25 -2.44
C GLN A 297 9.92 -7.56 -2.69
N LEU A 298 9.09 -7.60 -3.73
CA LEU A 298 8.47 -8.83 -4.21
C LEU A 298 9.47 -9.76 -4.90
N LEU A 299 10.26 -9.24 -5.85
CA LEU A 299 11.10 -10.06 -6.73
C LEU A 299 12.44 -10.47 -6.12
N ALA A 300 13.12 -9.60 -5.38
CA ALA A 300 14.47 -9.91 -4.89
C ALA A 300 14.51 -11.17 -4.01
N PRO A 301 13.58 -11.37 -3.05
CA PRO A 301 13.56 -12.61 -2.28
C PRO A 301 13.15 -13.83 -3.09
N ALA A 302 12.24 -13.65 -4.07
CA ALA A 302 11.81 -14.72 -4.95
C ALA A 302 12.95 -15.21 -5.86
N LEU A 303 13.76 -14.29 -6.39
CA LEU A 303 14.96 -14.59 -7.16
C LEU A 303 16.01 -15.26 -6.29
N TRP A 304 16.24 -14.75 -5.08
CA TRP A 304 17.17 -15.31 -4.12
C TRP A 304 16.84 -16.77 -3.79
N ILE A 305 15.61 -17.05 -3.33
CA ILE A 305 15.21 -18.42 -2.99
C ILE A 305 15.17 -19.33 -4.22
N SER A 306 14.87 -18.77 -5.39
CA SER A 306 14.98 -19.48 -6.66
C SER A 306 16.42 -19.81 -7.03
N GLY A 307 17.42 -19.08 -6.53
CA GLY A 307 18.85 -19.34 -6.73
C GLY A 307 19.44 -20.37 -5.77
N LEU A 308 18.77 -20.65 -4.65
CA LEU A 308 19.28 -21.59 -3.65
C LEU A 308 19.27 -23.04 -4.15
N LYS A 309 20.28 -23.80 -3.68
CA LYS A 309 20.34 -25.26 -3.79
C LYS A 309 19.15 -25.90 -3.07
N PRO A 310 18.77 -27.15 -3.42
CA PRO A 310 17.86 -27.92 -2.59
C PRO A 310 18.33 -27.95 -1.14
N TRP A 311 17.42 -27.77 -0.18
CA TRP A 311 17.78 -27.70 1.24
C TRP A 311 18.45 -28.97 1.78
N ARG A 312 18.29 -30.09 1.08
CA ARG A 312 18.95 -31.36 1.40
C ARG A 312 20.45 -31.31 1.19
N ASP A 313 20.91 -30.40 0.34
CA ASP A 313 22.31 -30.21 -0.05
C ASP A 313 22.94 -29.01 0.67
N TRP A 314 22.23 -28.40 1.62
CA TRP A 314 22.75 -27.26 2.38
C TRP A 314 23.79 -27.73 3.39
N ASP A 315 24.95 -27.08 3.37
CA ASP A 315 25.90 -27.15 4.46
C ASP A 315 25.56 -26.11 5.55
N ARG A 316 26.38 -26.05 6.61
CA ARG A 316 26.16 -25.10 7.71
C ARG A 316 26.35 -23.65 7.30
N ILE A 317 27.15 -23.37 6.27
CA ILE A 317 27.37 -22.02 5.74
C ILE A 317 26.13 -21.58 4.96
N ASP A 318 25.53 -22.47 4.18
CA ASP A 318 24.27 -22.23 3.47
C ASP A 318 23.14 -21.91 4.47
N VAL A 319 23.05 -22.63 5.60
CA VAL A 319 22.09 -22.33 6.69
C VAL A 319 22.35 -20.95 7.30
N ALA A 320 23.61 -20.63 7.63
CA ALA A 320 23.98 -19.32 8.18
C ALA A 320 23.65 -18.18 7.20
N HIS A 321 23.91 -18.37 5.90
CA HIS A 321 23.55 -17.43 4.85
C HIS A 321 22.03 -17.21 4.79
N VAL A 322 21.24 -18.28 4.79
CA VAL A 322 19.78 -18.21 4.77
C VAL A 322 19.22 -17.48 5.99
N MET A 323 19.72 -17.80 7.18
CA MET A 323 19.33 -17.10 8.41
C MET A 323 19.68 -15.62 8.32
N ALA A 324 20.89 -15.27 7.89
CA ALA A 324 21.33 -13.89 7.77
C ALA A 324 20.46 -13.08 6.79
N VAL A 325 20.17 -13.61 5.59
CA VAL A 325 19.31 -12.94 4.60
C VAL A 325 17.88 -12.80 5.13
N VAL A 326 17.30 -13.86 5.69
CA VAL A 326 15.93 -13.81 6.22
C VAL A 326 15.83 -12.81 7.36
N THR A 327 16.79 -12.78 8.28
CA THR A 327 16.84 -11.78 9.37
C THR A 327 16.96 -10.37 8.81
N ALA A 328 17.82 -10.15 7.81
CA ALA A 328 17.98 -8.83 7.19
C ALA A 328 16.74 -8.36 6.41
N LEU A 329 15.95 -9.28 5.85
CA LEU A 329 14.72 -8.97 5.13
C LEU A 329 13.51 -8.74 6.06
N LEU A 330 13.46 -9.46 7.18
CA LEU A 330 12.37 -9.38 8.15
C LEU A 330 12.57 -8.28 9.21
N GLY A 331 13.82 -7.94 9.52
CA GLY A 331 14.15 -6.91 10.51
C GLY A 331 13.59 -5.54 10.15
N SER A 332 13.06 -4.84 11.15
CA SER A 332 12.65 -3.43 11.03
C SER A 332 13.62 -2.49 11.76
N ILE A 333 14.61 -3.04 12.46
CA ILE A 333 15.72 -2.29 13.06
C ILE A 333 16.97 -2.34 12.17
N TRP A 334 17.68 -1.21 12.08
CA TRP A 334 18.82 -1.05 11.17
C TRP A 334 19.95 -2.07 11.41
N VAL A 335 20.19 -2.47 12.67
CA VAL A 335 21.26 -3.43 13.02
C VAL A 335 21.05 -4.79 12.38
N LEU A 336 19.80 -5.27 12.33
CA LEU A 336 19.47 -6.57 11.72
C LEU A 336 19.58 -6.51 10.20
N ASN A 337 19.26 -5.36 9.60
CA ASN A 337 19.40 -5.14 8.16
C ASN A 337 20.87 -5.24 7.71
N LEU A 338 21.82 -4.86 8.56
CA LEU A 338 23.26 -4.99 8.28
C LEU A 338 23.74 -6.44 8.14
N LEU A 339 22.96 -7.44 8.55
CA LEU A 339 23.30 -8.86 8.37
C LEU A 339 23.35 -9.29 6.89
N ILE A 340 22.85 -8.46 5.97
CA ILE A 340 23.02 -8.68 4.54
C ILE A 340 24.49 -8.70 4.12
N TRP A 341 25.37 -7.94 4.79
CA TRP A 341 26.79 -7.89 4.45
C TRP A 341 27.52 -9.19 4.82
N PRO A 342 27.40 -9.72 6.05
CA PRO A 342 27.84 -11.08 6.34
C PRO A 342 27.23 -12.13 5.40
N ALA A 343 25.93 -12.03 5.08
CA ALA A 343 25.28 -12.96 4.17
C ALA A 343 25.96 -12.97 2.79
N TRP A 344 26.29 -11.79 2.27
CA TRP A 344 27.03 -11.63 1.02
C TRP A 344 28.46 -12.20 1.13
N LEU A 345 29.19 -11.90 2.21
CA LEU A 345 30.54 -12.44 2.44
C LEU A 345 30.58 -13.96 2.46
N LEU A 346 29.58 -14.62 3.05
CA LEU A 346 29.48 -16.09 3.12
C LEU A 346 29.39 -16.76 1.74
N THR A 347 29.06 -16.00 0.69
CA THR A 347 29.00 -16.51 -0.69
C THR A 347 30.34 -16.44 -1.42
N LEU A 348 31.32 -15.70 -0.89
CA LEU A 348 32.63 -15.56 -1.51
C LEU A 348 33.45 -16.85 -1.30
N PRO A 349 34.02 -17.45 -2.37
CA PRO A 349 34.77 -18.71 -2.27
C PRO A 349 35.88 -18.68 -1.22
N ARG A 350 36.66 -17.60 -1.18
CA ARG A 350 37.76 -17.40 -0.21
C ARG A 350 37.29 -17.34 1.24
N VAL A 351 36.11 -16.79 1.47
CA VAL A 351 35.52 -16.73 2.82
C VAL A 351 34.99 -18.10 3.20
N ARG A 352 34.30 -18.79 2.29
CA ARG A 352 33.78 -20.13 2.51
C ARG A 352 34.91 -21.12 2.85
N GLU A 353 36.02 -21.08 2.12
CA GLU A 353 37.20 -21.91 2.37
C GLU A 353 37.78 -21.67 3.78
N LYS A 354 37.95 -20.41 4.19
CA LYS A 354 38.42 -20.08 5.55
C LYS A 354 37.44 -20.49 6.66
N LEU A 355 36.14 -20.45 6.38
CA LEU A 355 35.09 -20.79 7.36
C LEU A 355 34.81 -22.30 7.46
N GLN A 356 35.47 -23.14 6.66
CA GLN A 356 35.40 -24.61 6.80
C GLN A 356 36.06 -25.13 8.08
N HIS A 357 36.66 -24.26 8.91
CA HIS A 357 37.16 -24.63 10.22
C HIS A 357 36.04 -25.20 11.13
N PRO A 358 36.25 -26.33 11.84
CA PRO A 358 35.19 -27.04 12.59
C PRO A 358 34.44 -26.17 13.61
N MET A 359 35.15 -25.27 14.29
CA MET A 359 34.55 -24.34 15.26
C MET A 359 33.64 -23.31 14.57
N ALA A 360 34.09 -22.70 13.48
CA ALA A 360 33.30 -21.71 12.74
C ALA A 360 32.02 -22.34 12.20
N LEU A 361 32.13 -23.52 11.59
CA LEU A 361 30.98 -24.30 11.12
C LEU A 361 29.98 -24.61 12.24
N ARG A 362 30.42 -24.83 13.49
CA ARG A 362 29.52 -25.11 14.62
C ARG A 362 28.79 -23.86 15.10
N TRP A 363 29.47 -22.72 15.21
CA TRP A 363 28.94 -21.53 15.86
C TRP A 363 28.19 -20.58 14.93
N LEU A 364 28.49 -20.56 13.63
CA LEU A 364 27.86 -19.63 12.68
C LEU A 364 26.32 -19.75 12.65
N PRO A 365 25.71 -20.94 12.46
CA PRO A 365 24.25 -21.06 12.46
C PRO A 365 23.64 -20.70 13.82
N ILE A 366 24.35 -20.98 14.92
CA ILE A 366 23.88 -20.65 16.27
C ILE A 366 23.85 -19.13 16.46
N GLY A 367 24.92 -18.44 16.06
CA GLY A 367 25.01 -16.98 16.14
C GLY A 367 23.93 -16.28 15.30
N PHE A 368 23.78 -16.65 14.03
CA PHE A 368 22.72 -16.09 13.19
C PHE A 368 21.32 -16.50 13.64
N GLY A 369 21.16 -17.71 14.19
CA GLY A 369 19.91 -18.14 14.81
C GLY A 369 19.55 -17.30 16.03
N ALA A 370 20.52 -16.99 16.90
CA ALA A 370 20.30 -16.10 18.03
C ALA A 370 19.90 -14.69 17.58
N LEU A 371 20.57 -14.14 16.56
CA LEU A 371 20.20 -12.84 15.97
C LEU A 371 18.81 -12.86 15.32
N PHE A 372 18.44 -13.98 14.68
CA PHE A 372 17.10 -14.17 14.15
C PHE A 372 16.04 -14.15 15.26
N LEU A 373 16.32 -14.76 16.42
CA LEU A 373 15.41 -14.74 17.57
C LEU A 373 15.20 -13.33 18.15
N LEU A 374 16.15 -12.41 17.98
CA LEU A 374 15.99 -11.00 18.37
C LEU A 374 14.89 -10.27 17.58
N MET A 375 14.44 -10.82 16.44
CA MET A 375 13.28 -10.28 15.72
C MET A 375 11.95 -10.58 16.41
N ILE A 376 11.87 -11.61 17.27
CA ILE A 376 10.61 -12.03 17.87
C ILE A 376 9.99 -10.89 18.71
N PRO A 377 10.72 -10.22 19.63
CA PRO A 377 10.18 -9.08 20.36
C PRO A 377 9.73 -7.93 19.46
N GLU A 378 10.50 -7.65 18.40
CA GLU A 378 10.19 -6.60 17.42
C GLU A 378 8.87 -6.90 16.70
N LYS A 379 8.72 -8.12 16.17
CA LYS A 379 7.50 -8.56 15.48
C LYS A 379 6.33 -8.72 16.44
N TRP A 380 6.58 -9.05 17.71
CA TRP A 380 5.56 -9.05 18.74
C TRP A 380 5.01 -7.64 19.00
N ALA A 381 5.86 -6.61 19.04
CA ALA A 381 5.41 -5.23 19.20
C ALA A 381 4.56 -4.77 18.00
N ILE A 382 4.96 -5.10 16.78
CA ILE A 382 4.17 -4.82 15.56
C ILE A 382 2.84 -5.57 15.60
N PHE A 383 2.85 -6.86 15.95
CA PHE A 383 1.65 -7.67 16.13
C PHE A 383 0.68 -7.04 17.14
N ARG A 384 1.15 -6.64 18.32
CA ARG A 384 0.32 -6.01 19.35
C ARG A 384 -0.31 -4.71 18.84
N THR A 385 0.48 -3.89 18.15
CA THR A 385 -0.01 -2.65 17.55
C THR A 385 -1.09 -2.92 16.50
N MET A 386 -0.86 -3.89 15.60
CA MET A 386 -1.83 -4.25 14.56
C MET A 386 -3.09 -4.88 15.15
N SER A 387 -2.96 -5.73 16.18
CA SER A 387 -4.10 -6.29 16.90
C SER A 387 -4.95 -5.18 17.51
N GLN A 388 -4.34 -4.22 18.21
CA GLN A 388 -5.05 -3.07 18.76
C GLN A 388 -5.75 -2.25 17.68
N LEU A 389 -5.07 -1.97 16.56
CA LEU A 389 -5.67 -1.25 15.43
C LEU A 389 -6.86 -2.01 14.82
N HIS A 390 -6.76 -3.34 14.70
CA HIS A 390 -7.84 -4.18 14.23
C HIS A 390 -9.00 -4.24 15.22
N ALA A 391 -8.71 -4.31 16.51
CA ALA A 391 -9.71 -4.32 17.58
C ALA A 391 -10.49 -2.99 17.63
N VAL A 392 -9.80 -1.86 17.52
CA VAL A 392 -10.42 -0.52 17.41
C VAL A 392 -11.30 -0.38 16.17
N ARG A 393 -11.10 -1.23 15.15
CA ARG A 393 -11.92 -1.28 13.93
C ARG A 393 -12.90 -2.45 13.93
N ASP A 394 -13.19 -2.98 15.11
CA ASP A 394 -14.11 -4.08 15.38
C ASP A 394 -13.83 -5.35 14.57
N VAL A 395 -12.61 -5.52 14.04
CA VAL A 395 -12.27 -6.64 13.16
C VAL A 395 -12.40 -7.94 13.96
N PRO A 396 -13.30 -8.85 13.56
CA PRO A 396 -13.54 -10.08 14.31
C PRO A 396 -12.26 -10.90 14.43
N GLY A 397 -11.95 -11.32 15.65
CA GLY A 397 -10.71 -12.02 15.97
C GLY A 397 -9.47 -11.21 15.56
N ALA A 398 -9.46 -9.92 15.89
CA ALA A 398 -8.33 -9.00 15.67
C ALA A 398 -6.98 -9.64 16.03
N ASP A 399 -6.90 -10.34 17.17
CA ASP A 399 -5.71 -11.10 17.55
C ASP A 399 -5.38 -12.24 16.58
N GLY A 400 -6.37 -13.01 16.12
CA GLY A 400 -6.16 -14.09 15.16
C GLY A 400 -5.74 -13.58 13.78
N VAL A 401 -6.34 -12.47 13.31
CA VAL A 401 -5.98 -11.79 12.05
C VAL A 401 -4.59 -11.19 12.14
N ALA A 402 -4.31 -10.44 13.22
CA ALA A 402 -3.00 -9.88 13.48
C ALA A 402 -1.96 -11.00 13.66
N ALA A 403 -2.31 -12.13 14.27
CA ALA A 403 -1.38 -13.24 14.44
C ALA A 403 -1.09 -13.87 13.09
N ALA A 404 -2.11 -14.07 12.24
CA ALA A 404 -2.00 -14.53 10.86
C ALA A 404 -1.18 -13.58 9.96
N SER A 405 -0.97 -12.33 10.37
CA SER A 405 -0.07 -11.38 9.72
C SER A 405 1.42 -11.79 9.85
N GLU A 406 2.35 -10.84 9.69
CA GLU A 406 3.80 -11.10 9.54
C GLU A 406 4.39 -12.06 10.59
N PHE A 407 3.79 -12.19 11.78
CA PHE A 407 4.23 -13.08 12.87
C PHE A 407 4.02 -14.58 12.59
N LEU A 408 2.79 -15.06 12.28
CA LEU A 408 2.61 -16.49 11.91
C LEU A 408 3.33 -16.80 10.61
N MET A 409 3.42 -15.85 9.68
CA MET A 409 4.11 -16.05 8.42
C MET A 409 5.59 -16.32 8.62
N ALA A 410 6.26 -15.52 9.47
CA ALA A 410 7.64 -15.77 9.88
C ALA A 410 7.78 -17.10 10.62
N ALA A 411 6.85 -17.43 11.53
CA ALA A 411 6.83 -18.72 12.23
C ALA A 411 6.62 -19.90 11.28
N VAL A 412 5.80 -19.78 10.24
CA VAL A 412 5.57 -20.81 9.21
C VAL A 412 6.81 -21.01 8.35
N ILE A 413 7.56 -19.95 8.02
CA ILE A 413 8.88 -20.10 7.36
C ILE A 413 9.81 -20.93 8.26
N VAL A 414 9.98 -20.51 9.52
CA VAL A 414 10.95 -21.11 10.45
C VAL A 414 10.58 -22.55 10.81
N LEU A 415 9.35 -22.74 11.27
CA LEU A 415 8.83 -24.04 11.71
C LEU A 415 8.53 -24.95 10.54
N GLY A 416 8.07 -24.42 9.40
CA GLY A 416 7.82 -25.21 8.18
C GLY A 416 9.10 -25.77 7.59
N ILE A 417 10.18 -24.98 7.55
CA ILE A 417 11.51 -25.46 7.14
C ILE A 417 12.03 -26.49 8.15
N ALA A 418 12.04 -26.17 9.45
CA ALA A 418 12.51 -27.08 10.49
C ALA A 418 11.72 -28.41 10.51
N ARG A 419 10.40 -28.35 10.32
CA ARG A 419 9.48 -29.50 10.32
C ARG A 419 9.60 -30.34 9.04
N CYS A 420 9.78 -29.73 7.86
CA CYS A 420 10.09 -30.46 6.63
C CYS A 420 11.44 -31.20 6.72
N MET A 421 12.40 -30.62 7.46
CA MET A 421 13.71 -31.24 7.66
C MET A 421 13.67 -32.42 8.65
N VAL A 422 12.83 -32.36 9.69
CA VAL A 422 12.76 -33.39 10.75
C VAL A 422 11.70 -34.47 10.46
N LEU A 423 10.49 -34.10 10.02
CA LEU A 423 9.38 -35.06 9.89
C LEU A 423 9.45 -35.90 8.61
N ALA A 424 9.95 -35.34 7.50
CA ALA A 424 10.07 -36.07 6.23
C ALA A 424 11.05 -37.26 6.33
N ARG A 425 11.86 -37.33 7.39
CA ARG A 425 12.76 -38.44 7.68
C ARG A 425 12.22 -39.45 8.68
N ARG A 426 11.14 -39.14 9.40
CA ARG A 426 10.75 -39.88 10.62
C ARG A 426 9.32 -40.41 10.64
N PHE A 427 8.42 -39.89 9.80
CA PHE A 427 7.00 -40.26 9.81
C PHE A 427 6.56 -40.90 8.49
N SER A 428 5.53 -41.75 8.57
CA SER A 428 4.92 -42.34 7.39
C SER A 428 4.31 -41.26 6.48
N PRO A 429 4.35 -41.43 5.15
CA PRO A 429 3.74 -40.50 4.20
C PRO A 429 2.25 -40.22 4.49
N SER A 430 1.53 -41.20 5.03
CA SER A 430 0.11 -41.07 5.37
C SER A 430 -0.14 -40.07 6.51
N LEU A 431 0.68 -40.07 7.57
CA LEU A 431 0.54 -39.10 8.66
C LEU A 431 0.89 -37.68 8.19
N ALA A 432 1.93 -37.54 7.37
CA ALA A 432 2.31 -36.25 6.80
C ALA A 432 1.18 -35.69 5.92
N MET A 433 0.56 -36.54 5.11
CA MET A 433 -0.60 -36.18 4.28
C MET A 433 -1.81 -35.81 5.16
N GLY A 434 -2.13 -36.59 6.19
CA GLY A 434 -3.23 -36.31 7.12
C GLY A 434 -3.07 -34.98 7.85
N VAL A 435 -1.88 -34.68 8.37
CA VAL A 435 -1.56 -33.38 8.99
C VAL A 435 -1.65 -32.25 7.97
N GLY A 436 -1.17 -32.47 6.74
CA GLY A 436 -1.25 -31.50 5.65
C GLY A 436 -2.69 -31.13 5.31
N TRP A 437 -3.55 -32.13 5.14
CA TRP A 437 -4.98 -31.93 4.88
C TRP A 437 -5.71 -31.31 6.06
N GLY A 438 -5.43 -31.74 7.29
CA GLY A 438 -6.00 -31.14 8.49
C GLY A 438 -5.63 -29.66 8.61
N SER A 439 -4.37 -29.30 8.37
CA SER A 439 -3.90 -27.91 8.38
C SER A 439 -4.53 -27.09 7.26
N ALA A 440 -4.69 -27.67 6.07
CA ALA A 440 -5.38 -27.03 4.95
C ALA A 440 -6.87 -26.78 5.28
N GLY A 441 -7.55 -27.77 5.86
CA GLY A 441 -8.94 -27.66 6.32
C GLY A 441 -9.12 -26.56 7.37
N LEU A 442 -8.22 -26.48 8.36
CA LEU A 442 -8.24 -25.40 9.36
C LEU A 442 -8.06 -24.02 8.74
N VAL A 443 -7.12 -23.86 7.80
CA VAL A 443 -6.95 -22.59 7.10
C VAL A 443 -8.16 -22.25 6.24
N LEU A 444 -8.78 -23.22 5.58
CA LEU A 444 -10.01 -23.00 4.82
C LEU A 444 -11.17 -22.57 5.72
N ALA A 445 -11.37 -23.25 6.87
CA ALA A 445 -12.38 -22.89 7.85
C ALA A 445 -12.16 -21.47 8.41
N PHE A 446 -10.91 -21.13 8.76
CA PHE A 446 -10.55 -19.78 9.19
C PHE A 446 -10.81 -18.72 8.12
N ASN A 447 -10.49 -19.01 6.85
CA ASN A 447 -10.79 -18.09 5.74
C ASN A 447 -12.28 -17.94 5.50
N ALA A 448 -13.06 -19.01 5.57
CA ALA A 448 -14.51 -18.96 5.44
C ALA A 448 -15.12 -18.07 6.54
N TRP A 449 -14.66 -18.24 7.78
CA TRP A 449 -15.07 -17.40 8.91
C TRP A 449 -14.66 -15.93 8.72
N VAL A 450 -13.42 -15.63 8.31
CA VAL A 450 -12.99 -14.26 8.02
C VAL A 450 -13.80 -13.65 6.87
N MET A 451 -14.09 -14.42 5.82
CA MET A 451 -14.86 -13.96 4.66
C MET A 451 -16.33 -13.70 5.02
N SER A 452 -16.97 -14.55 5.84
CA SER A 452 -18.36 -14.35 6.24
C SER A 452 -18.55 -13.01 6.96
N HIS A 453 -17.60 -12.62 7.82
CA HIS A 453 -17.64 -11.32 8.49
C HIS A 453 -17.39 -10.14 7.54
N GLN A 454 -16.51 -10.30 6.55
CA GLN A 454 -16.32 -9.28 5.51
C GLN A 454 -17.58 -9.09 4.67
N ILE A 455 -18.25 -10.18 4.31
CA ILE A 455 -19.53 -10.14 3.59
C ILE A 455 -20.59 -9.46 4.46
N GLN A 456 -20.73 -9.86 5.73
CA GLN A 456 -21.69 -9.23 6.65
C GLN A 456 -21.50 -7.71 6.71
N ARG A 457 -20.27 -7.24 6.94
CA ARG A 457 -19.92 -5.80 6.94
C ARG A 457 -20.20 -5.11 5.61
N ALA A 458 -19.93 -5.80 4.50
CA ALA A 458 -20.20 -5.26 3.17
C ALA A 458 -21.70 -5.16 2.87
N THR A 459 -22.52 -6.00 3.50
CA THR A 459 -23.99 -5.99 3.36
C THR A 459 -24.71 -5.11 4.39
N GLU A 460 -24.03 -4.70 5.46
CA GLU A 460 -24.60 -3.76 6.42
C GLU A 460 -24.99 -2.45 5.74
N PRO A 461 -26.20 -1.93 5.96
CA PRO A 461 -26.62 -0.66 5.36
C PRO A 461 -25.68 0.47 5.77
N LEU A 462 -25.62 1.52 4.95
CA LEU A 462 -25.01 2.78 5.37
C LEU A 462 -25.91 3.43 6.44
N PRO A 463 -25.35 4.30 7.30
CA PRO A 463 -26.17 5.08 8.23
C PRO A 463 -27.30 5.81 7.50
N ASP A 464 -28.49 5.79 8.08
CA ASP A 464 -29.66 6.46 7.53
C ASP A 464 -29.56 7.98 7.75
N VAL A 465 -29.24 8.70 6.69
CA VAL A 465 -29.11 10.15 6.69
C VAL A 465 -30.23 10.82 5.89
N GLN A 466 -31.37 10.16 5.70
CA GLN A 466 -32.48 10.67 4.88
C GLN A 466 -32.99 12.04 5.37
N ALA A 467 -33.06 12.23 6.70
CA ALA A 467 -33.46 13.52 7.29
C ALA A 467 -32.50 14.66 6.89
N LEU A 468 -31.19 14.40 6.89
CA LEU A 468 -30.19 15.36 6.42
C LEU A 468 -30.26 15.56 4.90
N GLN A 469 -30.43 14.49 4.13
CA GLN A 469 -30.53 14.57 2.65
C GLN A 469 -31.75 15.37 2.18
N THR A 470 -32.84 15.33 2.95
CA THR A 470 -34.06 16.12 2.68
C THR A 470 -33.83 17.61 2.95
N MET A 471 -33.03 17.93 3.97
CA MET A 471 -32.73 19.31 4.37
C MET A 471 -31.61 19.96 3.56
N ILE A 472 -30.62 19.18 3.12
CA ILE A 472 -29.39 19.64 2.49
C ILE A 472 -29.45 19.35 0.97
N PRO A 473 -29.58 20.38 0.13
CA PRO A 473 -29.65 20.24 -1.33
C PRO A 473 -28.49 19.43 -1.92
N GLU A 474 -28.74 18.76 -3.05
CA GLU A 474 -27.76 17.87 -3.71
C GLU A 474 -26.43 18.53 -4.07
N LYS A 475 -26.44 19.82 -4.35
CA LYS A 475 -25.27 20.59 -4.83
C LYS A 475 -24.51 21.31 -3.71
N SER A 476 -24.90 21.11 -2.45
CA SER A 476 -24.33 21.82 -1.31
C SER A 476 -22.91 21.37 -0.99
N VAL A 477 -22.09 22.33 -0.57
CA VAL A 477 -20.80 22.11 0.11
C VAL A 477 -21.03 22.07 1.61
N VAL A 478 -20.63 20.96 2.22
CA VAL A 478 -20.89 20.67 3.63
C VAL A 478 -19.58 20.50 4.38
N TYR A 479 -19.46 21.15 5.53
CA TYR A 479 -18.48 20.76 6.53
C TYR A 479 -19.19 19.86 7.54
N TRP A 480 -18.71 18.62 7.67
CA TRP A 480 -19.20 17.68 8.67
C TRP A 480 -18.06 17.34 9.63
N SER A 481 -18.23 17.64 10.91
CA SER A 481 -17.24 17.38 11.96
C SER A 481 -16.82 15.91 12.09
N GLN A 482 -17.72 14.96 11.75
CA GLN A 482 -17.42 13.53 11.69
C GLN A 482 -16.44 13.19 10.55
N GLY A 483 -16.22 14.13 9.62
CA GLY A 483 -15.23 14.04 8.56
C GLY A 483 -15.83 13.87 7.18
N HIS A 484 -15.01 14.17 6.16
CA HIS A 484 -15.36 14.07 4.74
C HIS A 484 -15.91 12.70 4.29
N TYR A 485 -15.61 11.59 4.96
CA TYR A 485 -16.19 10.29 4.58
C TYR A 485 -17.71 10.27 4.79
N ALA A 486 -18.22 10.95 5.83
CA ALA A 486 -19.66 11.06 6.07
C ALA A 486 -20.32 11.93 5.00
N ALA A 487 -19.66 13.05 4.63
CA ALA A 487 -20.12 13.90 3.53
C ALA A 487 -20.14 13.16 2.19
N TRP A 488 -19.09 12.40 1.86
CA TRP A 488 -18.97 11.70 0.58
C TRP A 488 -19.82 10.44 0.48
N LEU A 489 -19.75 9.56 1.48
CA LEU A 489 -20.33 8.22 1.37
C LEU A 489 -21.77 8.17 1.88
N TYR A 490 -22.10 8.94 2.92
CA TYR A 490 -23.44 8.91 3.53
C TYR A 490 -24.33 10.00 2.92
N LEU A 491 -23.91 11.27 3.03
CA LEU A 491 -24.69 12.39 2.52
C LEU A 491 -24.62 12.51 0.99
N GLN A 492 -23.52 12.04 0.39
CA GLN A 492 -23.19 12.21 -1.03
C GLN A 492 -23.24 13.68 -1.44
N ARG A 493 -22.45 14.51 -0.77
CA ARG A 493 -22.28 15.94 -1.03
C ARG A 493 -20.80 16.30 -1.09
N SER A 494 -20.52 17.48 -1.64
CA SER A 494 -19.18 18.06 -1.62
C SER A 494 -18.74 18.33 -0.17
N SER A 495 -17.53 17.92 0.18
CA SER A 495 -16.89 18.17 1.47
C SER A 495 -16.08 19.46 1.41
N TYR A 496 -16.32 20.35 2.36
CA TYR A 496 -15.64 21.64 2.46
C TYR A 496 -14.12 21.52 2.60
N ALA A 497 -13.65 20.82 3.63
CA ALA A 497 -12.23 20.55 3.85
C ALA A 497 -12.02 19.41 4.85
N SER A 498 -10.93 18.67 4.67
CA SER A 498 -10.44 17.66 5.62
C SER A 498 -8.98 17.34 5.34
N HIS A 499 -8.28 16.78 6.32
CA HIS A 499 -6.90 16.34 6.15
C HIS A 499 -6.72 15.34 5.00
N ARG A 500 -7.64 14.39 4.84
CA ARG A 500 -7.49 13.33 3.81
C ARG A 500 -7.72 13.83 2.39
N GLN A 501 -8.49 14.90 2.19
CA GLN A 501 -8.53 15.62 0.91
C GLN A 501 -7.13 16.17 0.53
N GLY A 502 -6.22 16.24 1.51
CA GLY A 502 -4.81 16.56 1.32
C GLY A 502 -3.99 15.53 0.55
N ALA A 503 -4.48 14.32 0.29
CA ALA A 503 -3.73 13.33 -0.49
C ALA A 503 -3.32 13.85 -1.88
N GLY A 504 -4.11 14.78 -2.45
CA GLY A 504 -3.87 15.41 -3.74
C GLY A 504 -2.90 16.61 -3.74
N VAL A 505 -2.44 17.11 -2.58
CA VAL A 505 -1.75 18.43 -2.51
C VAL A 505 -0.48 18.52 -3.34
N MET A 506 0.19 17.40 -3.59
CA MET A 506 1.41 17.40 -4.42
C MET A 506 1.13 17.53 -5.92
N PHE A 507 -0.13 17.34 -6.35
CA PHE A 507 -0.52 17.36 -7.76
C PHE A 507 -1.05 18.73 -8.22
N SER A 508 -1.50 19.57 -7.28
CA SER A 508 -2.05 20.90 -7.59
C SER A 508 -1.69 21.89 -6.49
N ARG A 509 -0.95 22.94 -6.88
CA ARG A 509 -0.62 24.07 -6.00
C ARG A 509 -1.88 24.78 -5.52
N GLU A 510 -2.81 25.04 -6.43
CA GLU A 510 -4.05 25.75 -6.13
C GLU A 510 -4.88 25.00 -5.09
N SER A 511 -5.09 23.70 -5.30
CA SER A 511 -5.81 22.87 -4.33
C SER A 511 -5.08 22.76 -2.99
N ALA A 512 -3.73 22.76 -3.00
CA ALA A 512 -2.95 22.76 -1.78
C ALA A 512 -3.14 24.03 -0.96
N VAL A 513 -3.05 25.20 -1.59
CA VAL A 513 -3.23 26.50 -0.93
C VAL A 513 -4.67 26.66 -0.44
N LEU A 514 -5.67 26.33 -1.28
CA LEU A 514 -7.08 26.40 -0.90
C LEU A 514 -7.41 25.45 0.26
N LEU A 515 -6.84 24.24 0.26
CA LEU A 515 -6.97 23.34 1.41
C LEU A 515 -6.36 23.95 2.67
N ALA A 516 -5.15 24.48 2.57
CA ALA A 516 -4.47 25.10 3.71
C ALA A 516 -5.28 26.25 4.31
N GLU A 517 -5.87 27.09 3.46
CA GLU A 517 -6.74 28.19 3.85
C GLU A 517 -7.98 27.68 4.58
N ARG A 518 -8.73 26.74 3.99
CA ARG A 518 -9.95 26.19 4.61
C ARG A 518 -9.65 25.47 5.93
N LEU A 519 -8.55 24.73 5.99
CA LEU A 519 -8.08 24.09 7.23
C LEU A 519 -7.66 25.12 8.29
N GLY A 520 -7.05 26.24 7.88
CA GLY A 520 -6.71 27.35 8.77
C GLY A 520 -7.95 27.99 9.39
N ARG A 521 -9.02 28.19 8.60
CA ARG A 521 -10.32 28.69 9.10
C ARG A 521 -10.95 27.72 10.10
N LEU A 522 -10.93 26.42 9.82
CA LEU A 522 -11.40 25.40 10.76
C LEU A 522 -10.60 25.43 12.07
N ARG A 523 -9.27 25.57 12.00
CA ARG A 523 -8.43 25.64 13.20
C ARG A 523 -8.69 26.90 14.03
N ALA A 524 -8.95 28.03 13.39
CA ALA A 524 -9.20 29.32 14.07
C ALA A 524 -10.41 29.30 15.01
N ILE A 525 -11.35 28.38 14.80
CA ILE A 525 -12.59 28.26 15.57
C ILE A 525 -12.63 26.96 16.40
N GLY A 526 -11.47 26.38 16.71
CA GLY A 526 -11.36 25.26 17.64
C GLY A 526 -11.52 23.87 17.02
N PHE A 527 -11.64 23.71 15.69
CA PHE A 527 -11.55 22.38 15.07
C PHE A 527 -10.09 21.91 14.94
N GLU A 528 -9.36 21.87 16.07
CA GLU A 528 -7.94 21.45 16.12
C GLU A 528 -7.74 19.99 15.70
N ASN A 529 -8.75 19.14 15.89
CA ASN A 529 -8.70 17.72 15.54
C ASN A 529 -8.79 17.43 14.04
N VAL A 530 -8.93 18.45 13.20
CA VAL A 530 -8.92 18.29 11.73
C VAL A 530 -7.56 17.78 11.25
N ASP A 531 -6.49 17.94 12.03
CA ASP A 531 -5.13 17.50 11.66
C ASP A 531 -4.78 16.05 12.05
N ARG A 532 -5.51 15.38 12.96
CA ARG A 532 -5.15 14.03 13.43
C ARG A 532 -5.86 12.95 12.60
N GLY A 533 -5.22 12.55 11.50
CA GLY A 533 -5.78 11.72 10.42
C GLY A 533 -6.30 10.30 10.73
N TRP A 534 -6.45 9.88 11.99
CA TRP A 534 -6.85 8.49 12.31
C TRP A 534 -7.81 8.31 13.49
N VAL A 535 -7.89 9.25 14.43
CA VAL A 535 -8.85 9.21 15.54
C VAL A 535 -9.25 10.65 15.83
N ILE A 536 -10.53 10.96 15.63
CA ILE A 536 -11.12 12.24 16.04
C ILE A 536 -11.60 11.99 17.48
N PRO A 537 -10.89 12.42 18.54
CA PRO A 537 -11.57 12.53 19.81
C PRO A 537 -12.68 13.58 19.67
N PRO A 538 -13.85 13.38 20.31
CA PRO A 538 -14.91 14.38 20.30
C PRO A 538 -14.33 15.72 20.71
N VAL A 539 -14.51 16.74 19.88
CA VAL A 539 -14.20 18.11 20.26
C VAL A 539 -15.30 18.50 21.24
N SER A 540 -14.99 18.50 22.55
CA SER A 540 -15.88 19.15 23.51
C SER A 540 -15.72 20.65 23.34
N TRP A 541 -16.79 21.36 23.00
CA TRP A 541 -16.79 22.82 23.02
C TRP A 541 -16.68 23.28 24.47
N GLY A 542 -15.46 23.59 24.91
CA GLY A 542 -15.23 24.32 26.15
C GLY A 542 -15.56 25.80 25.98
N GLU A 543 -15.70 26.53 27.09
CA GLU A 543 -16.01 27.97 27.14
C GLU A 543 -14.97 28.87 26.40
N ASP A 544 -13.83 28.31 25.99
CA ASP A 544 -12.69 29.03 25.42
C ASP A 544 -12.68 29.15 23.87
N VAL A 545 -13.73 28.69 23.16
CA VAL A 545 -13.84 28.92 21.69
C VAL A 545 -14.63 30.21 21.43
N PRO A 546 -13.99 31.31 20.97
CA PRO A 546 -14.62 32.63 20.96
C PRO A 546 -15.79 32.78 19.98
N GLU A 547 -15.84 31.95 18.94
CA GLU A 547 -16.82 32.03 17.85
C GLU A 547 -17.34 30.62 17.52
N GLY A 548 -18.59 30.30 17.89
CA GLY A 548 -19.22 28.98 17.65
C GLY A 548 -19.34 28.58 16.17
N PRO A 549 -19.84 27.36 15.85
CA PRO A 549 -19.81 26.78 14.49
C PRO A 549 -20.37 27.66 13.36
N ARG A 550 -21.31 28.55 13.68
CA ARG A 550 -21.92 29.50 12.75
C ARG A 550 -20.91 30.50 12.16
N SER A 551 -19.78 30.75 12.81
CA SER A 551 -18.70 31.60 12.28
C SER A 551 -18.10 31.07 10.98
N LEU A 552 -18.11 29.75 10.74
CA LEU A 552 -17.70 29.17 9.45
C LEU A 552 -18.54 29.64 8.28
N CYS A 553 -19.79 30.03 8.53
CA CYS A 553 -20.68 30.53 7.49
C CYS A 553 -20.25 31.87 6.90
N ALA A 554 -19.21 32.51 7.45
CA ALA A 554 -18.54 33.64 6.80
C ALA A 554 -17.85 33.23 5.49
N ASP A 555 -17.52 31.95 5.28
CA ASP A 555 -17.01 31.47 4.00
C ASP A 555 -18.12 31.24 2.98
N SER A 556 -18.13 32.06 1.93
CA SER A 556 -19.04 31.92 0.79
C SER A 556 -18.96 30.55 0.06
N ALA A 557 -17.90 29.77 0.23
CA ALA A 557 -17.79 28.43 -0.34
C ALA A 557 -18.54 27.36 0.44
N LEU A 558 -19.02 27.66 1.64
CA LEU A 558 -19.70 26.73 2.53
C LEU A 558 -21.21 26.97 2.51
N ASP A 559 -21.99 25.90 2.40
CA ASP A 559 -23.47 25.99 2.41
C ASP A 559 -24.04 25.50 3.75
N PHE A 560 -23.44 24.46 4.33
CA PHE A 560 -23.90 23.87 5.59
C PHE A 560 -22.75 23.43 6.52
N VAL A 561 -22.98 23.53 7.82
CA VAL A 561 -22.13 23.00 8.89
C VAL A 561 -22.94 21.96 9.68
N ILE A 562 -22.36 20.78 9.89
CA ILE A 562 -22.95 19.71 10.70
C ILE A 562 -22.00 19.36 11.85
N VAL A 563 -22.49 19.49 13.08
CA VAL A 563 -21.75 19.14 14.31
C VAL A 563 -22.52 18.12 15.15
N PRO A 564 -21.83 17.27 15.94
CA PRO A 564 -22.43 16.15 16.62
C PRO A 564 -22.82 16.53 18.05
N GLU A 565 -23.38 17.72 18.23
CA GLU A 565 -23.79 18.27 19.52
C GLU A 565 -25.09 19.04 19.34
N GLU A 566 -25.94 19.07 20.37
CA GLU A 566 -27.14 19.88 20.40
C GLU A 566 -26.77 21.31 20.80
N LEU A 567 -26.80 22.21 19.82
CA LEU A 567 -26.48 23.62 20.03
C LEU A 567 -27.76 24.45 19.86
N PRO A 568 -28.08 25.33 20.82
CA PRO A 568 -29.35 26.06 20.84
C PRO A 568 -29.50 27.05 19.68
N ASP A 569 -28.40 27.44 19.03
CA ASP A 569 -28.37 28.37 17.91
C ASP A 569 -28.37 27.66 16.53
N ALA A 570 -28.54 26.34 16.48
CA ALA A 570 -28.64 25.58 15.24
C ALA A 570 -29.94 25.87 14.49
N ASP A 571 -29.90 25.88 13.15
CA ASP A 571 -31.10 26.09 12.32
C ASP A 571 -32.01 24.85 12.33
N ALA A 572 -31.43 23.68 12.60
CA ALA A 572 -32.18 22.44 12.86
C ALA A 572 -31.36 21.47 13.72
N ILE A 573 -32.08 20.63 14.46
CA ILE A 573 -31.52 19.51 15.22
C ILE A 573 -32.13 18.22 14.66
N VAL A 574 -31.30 17.29 14.22
CA VAL A 574 -31.72 16.03 13.58
C VAL A 574 -31.19 14.85 14.39
N PRO A 575 -31.97 13.78 14.64
CA PRO A 575 -31.45 12.58 15.30
C PRO A 575 -30.22 12.01 14.58
N SER A 576 -29.19 11.64 15.34
CA SER A 576 -27.96 11.04 14.79
C SER A 576 -28.12 9.53 14.67
N THR A 577 -27.95 9.01 13.47
CA THR A 577 -27.82 7.56 13.20
C THR A 577 -26.38 7.16 12.85
N VAL A 578 -25.49 8.13 12.72
CA VAL A 578 -24.11 7.95 12.22
C VAL A 578 -23.17 7.42 13.29
N SER A 579 -23.40 7.78 14.55
CA SER A 579 -22.62 7.31 15.70
C SER A 579 -23.54 7.05 16.88
N LYS A 580 -23.22 6.02 17.67
CA LYS A 580 -23.91 5.71 18.93
C LYS A 580 -23.57 6.69 20.05
N GLU A 581 -22.49 7.46 19.90
CA GLU A 581 -22.04 8.42 20.92
C GLU A 581 -22.87 9.70 20.94
N PHE A 582 -23.55 10.01 19.83
CA PHE A 582 -24.30 11.26 19.67
C PHE A 582 -25.76 10.93 19.38
N THR A 583 -26.67 11.56 20.11
CA THR A 583 -28.12 11.40 19.94
C THR A 583 -28.69 12.29 18.85
N ALA A 584 -28.05 13.44 18.60
CA ALA A 584 -28.49 14.42 17.63
C ALA A 584 -27.32 15.13 16.94
N LEU A 585 -27.63 15.75 15.79
CA LEU A 585 -26.74 16.56 14.97
C LEU A 585 -27.35 17.95 14.83
N SER A 586 -26.57 18.98 15.16
CA SER A 586 -26.93 20.36 14.86
C SER A 586 -26.52 20.72 13.44
N VAL A 587 -27.46 21.30 12.69
CA VAL A 587 -27.28 21.73 11.30
C VAL A 587 -27.38 23.25 11.25
N PHE A 588 -26.33 23.89 10.74
CA PHE A 588 -26.31 25.32 10.45
C PHE A 588 -26.31 25.54 8.94
N ARG A 589 -27.14 26.47 8.48
CA ARG A 589 -27.28 26.89 7.10
C ARG A 589 -26.55 28.22 6.90
N CYS A 590 -25.56 28.22 6.03
CA CYS A 590 -24.71 29.40 5.79
C CYS A 590 -25.27 30.34 4.73
N LYS A 591 -26.13 29.85 3.83
CA LYS A 591 -26.77 30.66 2.78
C LYS A 591 -28.29 30.53 2.84
N PRO A 592 -29.05 31.62 2.60
CA PRO A 592 -30.50 31.51 2.41
C PRO A 592 -30.79 30.55 1.24
N ALA A 593 -31.89 29.79 1.33
CA ALA A 593 -32.29 28.86 0.27
C ALA A 593 -32.50 29.64 -1.03
N ALA A 594 -31.76 29.27 -2.08
CA ALA A 594 -31.89 29.86 -3.40
C ALA A 594 -33.17 29.40 -4.11
#